data_AF-A0A673CKG2-F1
#
_entry.id   AF-A0A673CKG2-F1
#
_cell.length_a   1.000
_cell.length_b   1.000
_cell.length_c   1.000
_cell.angle_alpha   90.00
_cell.angle_beta   90.00
_cell.angle_gamma   90.00
#
_symmetry.space_group_name_H-M   'P 1'
#
loop_
_entity.id
_entity.type
_entity.pdbx_description
1 polymer ?
#
loop_
_entity_poly.entity_id
_entity_poly.type
_entity_poly.pdbx_seq_one_letter_code
_entity_poly.pdbx_strand_id
1 'polypeptide(L)'
;MKRREKMKMEMESSSDDEDSDVEKNFTLFTQRGGGGDEEQQHGEDDEDEGEEEEDQDERDEEEEEGSEGEEKNDASDDDDEDKDKDDDGGSRDLQTRDDIKRELSYMSFEDVMKLQNQVGTKVYNEVAHGKTTTRQKTTKIRLNKNRPMEISAKKPAPFLRQVVSVQKTTLRDPRFDDLSGEYKPEIFEKTYRFINDIKQKEKQVVQRQLKKLKKKNNQKKEKLQFLLKRMENQERARQSQEQQRERELQFKRQQRERANQGARPFFLKKSEKKKLHLAEKYEELKKSGKLENFLSKKRKRNAGKDRRKLPQRPQQCSNTMQGVH
;
A
#
# COMPACT_ATOMS: atom_id res chain seq x y z
N MET A 1 -18.26 -19.21 88.21
CA MET A 1 -18.97 -18.12 87.52
C MET A 1 -17.99 -17.06 87.04
N LYS A 2 -17.64 -17.04 85.75
CA LYS A 2 -17.03 -15.88 85.07
C LYS A 2 -17.47 -15.92 83.60
N ARG A 3 -18.37 -15.03 83.19
CA ARG A 3 -18.79 -14.84 81.79
C ARG A 3 -17.88 -13.77 81.16
N ARG A 4 -17.35 -14.06 79.97
CA ARG A 4 -16.52 -13.15 79.15
C ARG A 4 -17.43 -12.41 78.16
N GLU A 5 -17.37 -11.08 78.13
CA GLU A 5 -17.94 -10.26 77.05
C GLU A 5 -17.01 -10.27 75.83
N LYS A 6 -17.59 -10.40 74.64
CA LYS A 6 -16.94 -10.19 73.33
C LYS A 6 -17.40 -8.83 72.80
N MET A 7 -16.46 -7.90 72.60
CA MET A 7 -16.69 -6.70 71.78
C MET A 7 -16.67 -7.08 70.30
N LYS A 8 -17.69 -6.63 69.56
CA LYS A 8 -17.85 -6.76 68.11
C LYS A 8 -17.56 -5.37 67.51
N MET A 9 -16.48 -5.24 66.73
CA MET A 9 -16.27 -4.05 65.90
C MET A 9 -17.17 -4.18 64.66
N GLU A 10 -18.00 -3.16 64.43
CA GLU A 10 -18.69 -2.95 63.16
C GLU A 10 -17.79 -2.12 62.25
N MET A 11 -17.63 -2.60 61.01
CA MET A 11 -16.86 -1.94 59.95
C MET A 11 -17.89 -1.36 58.99
N GLU A 12 -18.01 -0.04 58.97
CA GLU A 12 -18.92 0.69 58.07
C GLU A 12 -18.43 0.55 56.63
N SER A 13 -19.30 0.08 55.72
CA SER A 13 -19.07 0.05 54.28
C SER A 13 -19.50 1.38 53.65
N SER A 14 -18.55 2.13 53.08
CA SER A 14 -18.87 3.30 52.26
C SER A 14 -18.80 2.97 50.77
N SER A 15 -19.96 3.01 50.10
CA SER A 15 -20.19 3.54 48.74
C SER A 15 -19.29 3.03 47.60
N ASP A 16 -19.80 2.06 46.83
CA ASP A 16 -19.19 1.49 45.61
C ASP A 16 -20.20 1.44 44.44
N ASP A 17 -20.97 2.53 44.23
CA ASP A 17 -22.08 2.56 43.25
C ASP A 17 -21.80 3.36 41.96
N GLU A 18 -20.69 4.11 41.86
CA GLU A 18 -20.44 5.05 40.74
C GLU A 18 -19.70 4.42 39.54
N ASP A 19 -19.02 3.29 39.71
CA ASP A 19 -18.28 2.64 38.61
C ASP A 19 -19.17 1.82 37.66
N SER A 20 -20.38 1.43 38.10
CA SER A 20 -21.27 0.57 37.31
C SER A 20 -21.95 1.29 36.14
N ASP A 21 -22.13 2.62 36.23
CA ASP A 21 -22.90 3.38 35.26
C ASP A 21 -22.08 3.80 34.03
N VAL A 22 -20.76 3.90 34.16
CA VAL A 22 -19.87 4.23 33.04
C VAL A 22 -19.65 3.01 32.13
N GLU A 23 -19.54 1.81 32.71
CA GLU A 23 -19.43 0.54 31.96
C GLU A 23 -20.74 0.16 31.26
N LYS A 24 -21.89 0.39 31.91
CA LYS A 24 -23.21 0.19 31.29
C LYS A 24 -23.43 1.10 30.08
N ASN A 25 -22.97 2.35 30.14
CA ASN A 25 -23.10 3.28 29.01
C ASN A 25 -22.18 2.92 27.83
N PHE A 26 -21.00 2.36 28.09
CA PHE A 26 -20.11 1.89 27.03
C PHE A 26 -20.65 0.62 26.34
N THR A 27 -21.19 -0.32 27.12
CA THR A 27 -21.78 -1.57 26.61
C THR A 27 -23.06 -1.33 25.78
N LEU A 28 -23.94 -0.42 26.20
CA LEU A 28 -25.14 -0.03 25.45
C LEU A 28 -24.84 0.57 24.06
N PHE A 29 -23.70 1.24 23.91
CA PHE A 29 -23.26 1.79 22.62
C PHE A 29 -22.76 0.71 21.64
N THR A 30 -22.28 -0.43 22.16
CA THR A 30 -21.78 -1.55 21.34
C THR A 30 -22.85 -2.55 20.93
N GLN A 31 -23.96 -2.62 21.67
CA GLN A 31 -25.00 -3.65 21.48
C GLN A 31 -26.13 -3.24 20.51
N ARG A 32 -26.26 -1.95 20.18
CA ARG A 32 -27.28 -1.43 19.23
C ARG A 32 -26.96 -1.68 17.74
N GLY A 33 -26.03 -2.59 17.45
CA GLY A 33 -25.53 -2.91 16.10
C GLY A 33 -25.93 -4.28 15.58
N GLY A 34 -27.11 -4.81 15.95
CA GLY A 34 -27.59 -6.10 15.44
C GLY A 34 -29.12 -6.23 15.48
N GLY A 35 -29.73 -6.41 14.31
CA GLY A 35 -31.15 -6.75 14.11
C GLY A 35 -31.95 -5.63 13.41
N GLY A 36 -32.26 -5.82 12.12
CA GLY A 36 -33.05 -4.89 11.30
C GLY A 36 -34.54 -5.21 11.27
N ASP A 37 -35.35 -4.24 10.82
CA ASP A 37 -36.19 -4.32 9.61
C ASP A 37 -36.71 -2.92 9.23
N GLU A 38 -37.15 -2.78 7.99
CA GLU A 38 -37.30 -1.59 7.14
C GLU A 38 -38.41 -0.59 7.52
N GLU A 39 -38.11 0.72 7.50
CA GLU A 39 -39.03 1.77 7.02
C GLU A 39 -38.24 2.89 6.32
N GLN A 40 -38.60 3.13 5.05
CA GLN A 40 -38.03 4.16 4.18
C GLN A 40 -38.44 5.56 4.63
N GLN A 41 -37.45 6.40 4.97
CA GLN A 41 -37.56 7.85 4.84
C GLN A 41 -36.28 8.40 4.22
N HIS A 42 -36.45 8.98 3.03
CA HIS A 42 -35.47 9.82 2.34
C HIS A 42 -35.02 10.94 3.28
N GLY A 43 -33.73 10.95 3.64
CA GLY A 43 -33.07 12.02 4.35
C GLY A 43 -31.65 12.12 3.82
N GLU A 44 -31.34 13.27 3.25
CA GLU A 44 -30.07 13.60 2.61
C GLU A 44 -28.90 13.40 3.60
N ASP A 45 -27.97 12.50 3.26
CA ASP A 45 -26.70 12.36 3.96
C ASP A 45 -25.80 13.54 3.58
N ASP A 46 -25.89 14.64 4.34
CA ASP A 46 -24.87 15.68 4.36
C ASP A 46 -23.63 15.17 5.11
N GLU A 47 -22.58 14.93 4.35
CA GLU A 47 -21.22 14.67 4.81
C GLU A 47 -20.68 15.91 5.56
N ASP A 48 -20.50 15.85 6.89
CA ASP A 48 -19.80 16.91 7.65
C ASP A 48 -18.32 16.55 7.81
N GLU A 49 -17.54 17.15 6.92
CA GLU A 49 -16.09 17.24 6.90
C GLU A 49 -15.52 17.59 8.28
N GLY A 50 -14.69 16.69 8.79
CA GLY A 50 -13.74 17.06 9.82
C GLY A 50 -12.58 17.79 9.18
N GLU A 51 -12.67 19.12 9.04
CA GLU A 51 -11.53 19.99 8.74
C GLU A 51 -10.47 19.82 9.86
N GLU A 52 -9.55 18.89 9.64
CA GLU A 52 -8.15 19.06 10.05
C GLU A 52 -7.44 19.60 8.81
N GLU A 53 -6.98 20.85 8.90
CA GLU A 53 -6.22 21.52 7.83
C GLU A 53 -4.96 20.70 7.50
N GLU A 54 -5.04 19.94 6.41
CA GLU A 54 -3.92 19.36 5.70
C GLU A 54 -3.62 20.26 4.49
N ASP A 55 -2.39 20.79 4.41
CA ASP A 55 -1.87 21.45 3.20
C ASP A 55 -1.91 20.43 2.05
N GLN A 56 -2.79 20.66 1.07
CA GLN A 56 -2.97 19.83 -0.12
C GLN A 56 -1.99 20.26 -1.22
N ASP A 57 -1.06 19.37 -1.57
CA ASP A 57 -0.39 19.40 -2.88
C ASP A 57 -1.23 18.54 -3.84
N GLU A 58 -1.67 19.17 -4.93
CA GLU A 58 -2.50 18.61 -6.01
C GLU A 58 -1.80 17.42 -6.69
N ARG A 59 -2.53 16.30 -6.85
CA ARG A 59 -2.17 15.22 -7.77
C ARG A 59 -3.37 14.84 -8.62
N ASP A 60 -3.18 15.00 -9.92
CA ASP A 60 -4.08 14.64 -11.01
C ASP A 60 -4.50 13.16 -10.97
N GLU A 61 -5.78 12.96 -11.26
CA GLU A 61 -6.40 11.68 -11.58
C GLU A 61 -6.06 11.31 -13.04
N GLU A 62 -5.48 10.13 -13.27
CA GLU A 62 -5.54 9.48 -14.58
C GLU A 62 -5.98 8.02 -14.44
N GLU A 63 -6.83 7.64 -15.39
CA GLU A 63 -7.54 6.37 -15.48
C GLU A 63 -6.62 5.22 -15.91
N GLU A 64 -6.84 4.04 -15.32
CA GLU A 64 -6.15 2.79 -15.66
C GLU A 64 -6.94 2.00 -16.71
N GLU A 65 -6.48 2.07 -17.96
CA GLU A 65 -6.80 1.14 -19.06
C GLU A 65 -5.81 -0.05 -19.01
N GLY A 66 -6.28 -1.22 -18.59
CA GLY A 66 -5.50 -2.46 -18.52
C GLY A 66 -5.50 -3.24 -19.84
N SER A 67 -4.36 -3.22 -20.55
CA SER A 67 -4.10 -3.96 -21.79
C SER A 67 -3.32 -5.27 -21.55
N GLU A 68 -3.52 -6.19 -22.48
CA GLU A 68 -3.26 -7.64 -22.48
C GLU A 68 -1.78 -8.07 -22.58
N GLY A 69 -1.53 -9.35 -22.19
CA GLY A 69 -0.40 -10.18 -22.63
C GLY A 69 0.80 -10.23 -21.68
N GLU A 70 1.49 -11.34 -21.45
CA GLU A 70 1.43 -12.72 -21.97
C GLU A 70 2.17 -13.60 -20.95
N GLU A 71 1.68 -14.81 -20.77
CA GLU A 71 2.32 -15.87 -19.99
C GLU A 71 3.58 -16.40 -20.70
N LYS A 72 4.58 -16.82 -19.91
CA LYS A 72 5.26 -18.13 -20.01
C LYS A 72 6.50 -18.17 -19.11
N ASN A 73 6.50 -19.13 -18.20
CA ASN A 73 7.66 -19.93 -17.81
C ASN A 73 7.10 -21.20 -17.16
N ASP A 74 6.64 -22.13 -18.00
CA ASP A 74 6.39 -23.52 -17.61
C ASP A 74 7.67 -24.29 -17.91
N ALA A 75 8.33 -24.75 -16.84
CA ALA A 75 9.45 -25.67 -16.93
C ALA A 75 8.88 -27.07 -16.65
N SER A 76 8.42 -27.71 -17.71
CA SER A 76 8.10 -29.14 -17.70
C SER A 76 9.39 -29.93 -17.86
N ASP A 77 9.80 -30.54 -16.77
CA ASP A 77 10.77 -31.63 -16.67
C ASP A 77 10.08 -32.90 -17.20
N ASP A 78 10.39 -33.31 -18.42
CA ASP A 78 9.93 -34.60 -18.99
C ASP A 78 11.11 -35.57 -18.95
N ASP A 79 11.07 -36.43 -17.94
CA ASP A 79 11.97 -37.54 -17.69
C ASP A 79 11.43 -38.73 -18.49
N ASP A 80 11.83 -38.87 -19.75
CA ASP A 80 11.49 -40.03 -20.58
C ASP A 80 12.39 -41.21 -20.19
N GLU A 81 11.88 -42.06 -19.30
CA GLU A 81 12.42 -43.39 -19.03
C GLU A 81 12.22 -44.31 -20.26
N ASP A 82 13.21 -44.39 -21.14
CA ASP A 82 13.28 -45.41 -22.18
C ASP A 82 13.43 -46.80 -21.55
N LYS A 83 12.32 -47.56 -21.54
CA LYS A 83 12.32 -48.99 -21.24
C LYS A 83 12.61 -49.78 -22.51
N ASP A 84 13.85 -50.25 -22.61
CA ASP A 84 14.25 -51.30 -23.54
C ASP A 84 13.33 -52.52 -23.41
N LYS A 85 12.60 -52.83 -24.48
CA LYS A 85 12.02 -54.15 -24.71
C LYS A 85 12.47 -54.63 -26.08
N ASP A 86 13.44 -55.53 -26.04
CA ASP A 86 13.70 -56.46 -27.13
C ASP A 86 12.45 -57.30 -27.37
N ASP A 87 11.90 -57.27 -28.59
CA ASP A 87 11.02 -58.33 -29.08
C ASP A 87 11.38 -58.66 -30.54
N ASP A 88 11.59 -59.96 -30.72
CA ASP A 88 12.08 -60.68 -31.89
C ASP A 88 10.89 -61.06 -32.80
N GLY A 89 11.08 -61.02 -34.12
CA GLY A 89 10.22 -61.76 -35.05
C GLY A 89 9.60 -60.95 -36.18
N GLY A 90 10.10 -61.16 -37.39
CA GLY A 90 9.73 -60.44 -38.61
C GLY A 90 8.26 -60.48 -39.01
N SER A 91 7.74 -59.28 -39.31
CA SER A 91 6.83 -59.00 -40.43
C SER A 91 7.12 -57.58 -40.88
N ARG A 92 7.59 -57.38 -42.13
CA ARG A 92 7.98 -56.06 -42.65
C ARG A 92 6.74 -55.23 -42.98
N ASP A 93 6.26 -54.46 -42.01
CA ASP A 93 5.38 -53.31 -42.26
C ASP A 93 6.16 -52.02 -41.95
N LEU A 94 6.37 -51.18 -42.97
CA LEU A 94 7.07 -49.90 -42.86
C LEU A 94 6.17 -48.88 -42.14
N GLN A 95 6.24 -48.83 -40.80
CA GLN A 95 5.32 -48.02 -40.02
C GLN A 95 5.91 -46.71 -39.48
N THR A 96 7.24 -46.54 -39.46
CA THR A 96 7.86 -45.31 -38.92
C THR A 96 8.61 -44.48 -39.96
N ARG A 97 8.68 -43.16 -39.74
CA ARG A 97 9.37 -42.20 -40.61
C ARG A 97 10.87 -42.50 -40.73
N ASP A 98 11.47 -43.04 -39.68
CA ASP A 98 12.89 -43.38 -39.66
C ASP A 98 13.21 -44.61 -40.51
N ASP A 99 12.26 -45.53 -40.66
CA ASP A 99 12.38 -46.66 -41.59
C ASP A 99 12.39 -46.18 -43.05
N ILE A 100 11.49 -45.24 -43.38
CA ILE A 100 11.45 -44.61 -44.72
C ILE A 100 12.76 -43.86 -45.00
N LYS A 101 13.28 -43.11 -44.03
CA LYS A 101 14.55 -42.39 -44.18
C LYS A 101 15.73 -43.35 -44.38
N ARG A 102 15.73 -44.48 -43.68
CA ARG A 102 16.75 -45.52 -43.79
C ARG A 102 16.69 -46.19 -45.16
N GLU A 103 15.50 -46.51 -45.66
CA GLU A 103 15.29 -47.09 -46.99
C GLU A 103 15.67 -46.12 -48.12
N LEU A 104 15.33 -44.83 -47.99
CA LEU A 104 15.78 -43.77 -48.90
C LEU A 104 17.32 -43.64 -48.93
N SER A 105 18.02 -43.96 -47.84
CA SER A 105 19.48 -43.98 -47.78
C SER A 105 20.09 -45.19 -48.48
N TYR A 106 19.37 -46.30 -48.62
CA TYR A 106 19.83 -47.50 -49.31
C TYR A 106 19.50 -47.50 -50.80
N MET A 107 18.58 -46.64 -51.26
CA MET A 107 18.25 -46.47 -52.67
C MET A 107 19.35 -45.70 -53.42
N SER A 108 19.53 -46.02 -54.71
CA SER A 108 20.46 -45.27 -55.55
C SER A 108 19.97 -43.83 -55.76
N PHE A 109 20.88 -42.88 -55.95
CA PHE A 109 20.52 -41.47 -56.17
C PHE A 109 19.57 -41.30 -57.37
N GLU A 110 19.72 -42.11 -58.41
CA GLU A 110 18.84 -42.09 -59.58
C GLU A 110 17.40 -42.51 -59.21
N ASP A 111 17.26 -43.53 -58.37
CA ASP A 111 15.95 -44.01 -57.90
C ASP A 111 15.30 -43.02 -56.94
N VAL A 112 16.07 -42.39 -56.07
CA VAL A 112 15.59 -41.29 -55.20
C VAL A 112 15.11 -40.10 -56.04
N MET A 113 15.82 -39.75 -57.11
CA MET A 113 15.41 -38.68 -58.02
C MET A 113 14.15 -39.02 -58.80
N LYS A 114 14.03 -40.26 -59.30
CA LYS A 114 12.81 -40.75 -59.97
C LYS A 114 11.62 -40.72 -59.01
N LEU A 115 11.82 -41.16 -57.76
CA LEU A 115 10.82 -41.10 -56.72
C LEU A 115 10.42 -39.65 -56.44
N GLN A 116 11.38 -38.74 -56.22
CA GLN A 116 11.11 -37.32 -56.00
C GLN A 116 10.31 -36.68 -57.14
N ASN A 117 10.54 -37.09 -58.39
CA ASN A 117 9.79 -36.62 -59.55
C ASN A 117 8.38 -37.22 -59.63
N GLN A 118 8.19 -38.46 -59.16
CA GLN A 118 6.88 -39.14 -59.15
C GLN A 118 5.96 -38.64 -58.03
N VAL A 119 6.44 -38.60 -56.77
CA VAL A 119 5.65 -38.10 -55.62
C VAL A 119 5.68 -36.57 -55.48
N GLY A 120 6.63 -35.91 -56.15
CA GLY A 120 6.80 -34.46 -56.13
C GLY A 120 7.70 -33.98 -54.97
N THR A 121 8.47 -32.93 -55.24
CA THR A 121 9.50 -32.40 -54.32
C THR A 121 8.95 -32.00 -52.95
N LYS A 122 7.70 -31.50 -52.88
CA LYS A 122 7.07 -31.07 -51.61
C LYS A 122 6.74 -32.25 -50.70
N VAL A 123 6.10 -33.28 -51.24
CA VAL A 123 5.70 -34.47 -50.47
C VAL A 123 6.94 -35.25 -50.06
N TYR A 124 7.91 -35.42 -50.97
CA TYR A 124 9.19 -36.05 -50.66
C TYR A 124 9.93 -35.34 -49.52
N ASN A 125 10.06 -34.01 -49.58
CA ASN A 125 10.76 -33.25 -48.54
C ASN A 125 10.02 -33.30 -47.19
N GLU A 126 8.69 -33.33 -47.20
CA GLU A 126 7.89 -33.49 -45.99
C GLU A 126 8.11 -34.84 -45.33
N VAL A 127 8.15 -35.93 -46.09
CA VAL A 127 8.39 -37.27 -45.55
C VAL A 127 9.85 -37.45 -45.11
N ALA A 128 10.80 -37.08 -45.96
CA ALA A 128 12.23 -37.25 -45.69
C ALA A 128 12.76 -36.29 -44.61
N HIS A 129 12.45 -34.99 -44.73
CA HIS A 129 13.01 -33.93 -43.88
C HIS A 129 12.02 -33.38 -42.85
N GLY A 130 10.73 -33.67 -42.99
CA GLY A 130 9.71 -33.20 -42.06
C GLY A 130 9.18 -31.82 -42.47
N LYS A 131 8.00 -31.45 -41.98
CA LYS A 131 7.45 -30.09 -42.14
C LYS A 131 8.31 -29.10 -41.35
N THR A 132 9.22 -28.39 -42.03
CA THR A 132 9.96 -27.27 -41.44
C THR A 132 9.02 -26.06 -41.35
N THR A 133 8.28 -25.92 -40.26
CA THR A 133 7.35 -24.80 -40.02
C THR A 133 8.06 -23.49 -39.67
N THR A 134 9.35 -23.52 -39.37
CA THR A 134 10.11 -22.34 -38.98
C THR A 134 11.05 -21.91 -40.10
N ARG A 135 10.66 -20.86 -40.84
CA ARG A 135 11.61 -20.06 -41.62
C ARG A 135 12.52 -19.32 -40.64
N GLN A 136 13.56 -19.99 -40.16
CA GLN A 136 14.65 -19.37 -39.42
C GLN A 136 15.21 -18.24 -40.30
N LYS A 137 14.95 -16.98 -39.93
CA LYS A 137 15.58 -15.81 -40.56
C LYS A 137 17.04 -15.84 -40.14
N THR A 138 17.88 -16.56 -40.88
CA THR A 138 19.33 -16.48 -40.69
C THR A 138 19.77 -15.08 -41.07
N THR A 139 19.93 -14.20 -40.09
CA THR A 139 20.72 -12.99 -40.28
C THR A 139 22.12 -13.49 -40.63
N LYS A 140 22.55 -13.30 -41.88
CA LYS A 140 23.91 -13.68 -42.30
C LYS A 140 24.89 -12.76 -41.54
N ILE A 141 25.31 -13.16 -40.35
CA ILE A 141 26.31 -12.41 -39.57
C ILE A 141 27.65 -12.52 -40.30
N ARG A 142 28.37 -11.41 -40.46
CA ARG A 142 29.70 -11.41 -41.07
C ARG A 142 30.66 -12.16 -40.15
N LEU A 143 31.37 -13.14 -40.69
CA LEU A 143 32.44 -13.84 -39.94
C LEU A 143 33.61 -12.91 -39.56
N ASN A 144 33.85 -11.83 -40.32
CA ASN A 144 34.85 -10.80 -40.02
C ASN A 144 34.35 -9.43 -40.51
N LYS A 145 34.69 -8.35 -39.80
CA LYS A 145 34.30 -6.96 -40.09
C LYS A 145 34.78 -6.46 -41.45
N ASN A 146 35.79 -7.10 -42.06
CA ASN A 146 36.34 -6.74 -43.37
C ASN A 146 35.82 -7.61 -44.53
N ARG A 147 34.97 -8.62 -44.29
CA ARG A 147 34.47 -9.54 -45.34
C ARG A 147 33.22 -9.00 -46.05
N PRO A 148 33.15 -8.86 -47.37
CA PRO A 148 31.93 -8.36 -48.04
C PRO A 148 30.70 -9.23 -47.72
N MET A 149 29.52 -8.60 -47.66
CA MET A 149 28.24 -9.29 -47.47
C MET A 149 27.48 -9.38 -48.78
N GLU A 150 26.95 -10.56 -49.07
CA GLU A 150 25.98 -10.76 -50.14
C GLU A 150 24.62 -10.17 -49.74
N ILE A 151 24.15 -9.19 -50.51
CA ILE A 151 22.80 -8.64 -50.43
C ILE A 151 22.04 -8.97 -51.73
N SER A 152 20.73 -9.22 -51.63
CA SER A 152 19.92 -9.49 -52.82
C SER A 152 19.79 -8.22 -53.65
N ALA A 153 20.05 -8.32 -54.97
CA ALA A 153 19.87 -7.23 -55.93
C ALA A 153 18.42 -6.72 -56.02
N LYS A 154 17.45 -7.48 -55.48
CA LYS A 154 16.04 -7.07 -55.39
C LYS A 154 15.77 -6.10 -54.25
N LYS A 155 16.72 -5.86 -53.36
CA LYS A 155 16.57 -4.88 -52.27
C LYS A 155 17.00 -3.50 -52.77
N PRO A 156 16.07 -2.55 -52.97
CA PRO A 156 16.44 -1.19 -53.36
C PRO A 156 17.27 -0.53 -52.25
N ALA A 157 18.17 0.37 -52.63
CA ALA A 157 18.91 1.17 -51.67
C ALA A 157 17.94 2.11 -50.93
N PRO A 158 17.95 2.16 -49.58
CA PRO A 158 17.09 3.09 -48.85
C PRO A 158 17.50 4.54 -49.16
N PHE A 159 16.51 5.38 -49.46
CA PHE A 159 16.75 6.79 -49.79
C PHE A 159 17.25 7.59 -48.58
N LEU A 160 16.73 7.28 -47.38
CA LEU A 160 17.17 7.90 -46.13
C LEU A 160 18.14 6.98 -45.39
N ARG A 161 19.20 7.59 -44.84
CA ARG A 161 20.07 6.89 -43.88
C ARG A 161 19.28 6.59 -42.61
N GLN A 162 19.38 5.35 -42.13
CA GLN A 162 18.89 4.99 -40.81
C GLN A 162 19.73 5.72 -39.76
N VAL A 163 19.14 6.76 -39.15
CA VAL A 163 19.74 7.45 -38.00
C VAL A 163 19.54 6.57 -36.78
N VAL A 164 20.58 5.85 -36.38
CA VAL A 164 20.58 5.14 -35.10
C VAL A 164 20.73 6.19 -34.02
N SER A 165 19.71 6.38 -33.18
CA SER A 165 19.82 7.25 -32.01
C SER A 165 20.91 6.68 -31.10
N VAL A 166 22.01 7.43 -30.97
CA VAL A 166 23.06 7.09 -30.01
C VAL A 166 22.54 7.48 -28.64
N GLN A 167 22.54 6.53 -27.69
CA GLN A 167 22.19 6.81 -26.30
C GLN A 167 23.18 7.82 -25.73
N LYS A 168 22.73 9.06 -25.53
CA LYS A 168 23.53 10.11 -24.93
C LYS A 168 23.40 10.00 -23.41
N THR A 169 24.51 9.92 -22.70
CA THR A 169 24.51 9.94 -21.23
C THR A 169 24.11 11.34 -20.76
N THR A 170 22.89 11.48 -20.23
CA THR A 170 22.45 12.71 -19.58
C THR A 170 22.92 12.72 -18.13
N LEU A 171 23.63 13.75 -17.70
CA LEU A 171 23.91 13.97 -16.28
C LEU A 171 22.60 14.36 -15.60
N ARG A 172 22.13 13.54 -14.66
CA ARG A 172 20.86 13.76 -13.95
C ARG A 172 21.15 14.07 -12.49
N ASP A 173 20.46 15.07 -11.94
CA ASP A 173 20.51 15.39 -10.52
C ASP A 173 19.42 14.59 -9.82
N PRO A 174 19.75 13.62 -8.94
CA PRO A 174 18.75 12.75 -8.33
C PRO A 174 17.74 13.50 -7.45
N ARG A 175 18.00 14.78 -7.11
CA ARG A 175 17.04 15.62 -6.38
C ARG A 175 15.94 16.19 -7.27
N PHE A 176 16.21 16.28 -8.58
CA PHE A 176 15.35 16.94 -9.57
C PHE A 176 15.05 16.04 -10.77
N ASP A 177 15.44 14.76 -10.71
CA ASP A 177 15.21 13.79 -11.77
C ASP A 177 13.98 12.95 -11.42
N ASP A 178 12.95 13.04 -12.26
CA ASP A 178 11.67 12.36 -12.08
C ASP A 178 11.82 10.83 -11.94
N LEU A 179 12.90 10.28 -12.53
CA LEU A 179 13.22 8.85 -12.44
C LEU A 179 13.78 8.43 -11.07
N SER A 180 14.13 9.37 -10.19
CA SER A 180 14.71 9.07 -8.87
C SER A 180 13.68 8.62 -7.83
N GLY A 181 12.38 8.64 -8.19
CA GLY A 181 11.28 8.13 -7.37
C GLY A 181 10.76 9.11 -6.32
N GLU A 182 9.80 8.64 -5.53
CA GLU A 182 9.04 9.50 -4.60
C GLU A 182 9.57 9.48 -3.16
N TYR A 183 9.24 10.53 -2.42
CA TYR A 183 9.57 10.65 -1.01
C TYR A 183 8.88 9.57 -0.17
N LYS A 184 9.67 8.67 0.41
CA LYS A 184 9.21 7.63 1.34
C LYS A 184 9.58 8.02 2.77
N PRO A 185 8.63 8.41 3.64
CA PRO A 185 8.94 8.90 4.97
C PRO A 185 9.61 7.84 5.86
N GLU A 186 9.28 6.56 5.66
CA GLU A 186 9.88 5.46 6.41
C GLU A 186 11.39 5.30 6.15
N ILE A 187 11.79 5.45 4.89
CA ILE A 187 13.20 5.35 4.50
C ILE A 187 13.93 6.61 4.97
N PHE A 188 13.31 7.78 4.79
CA PHE A 188 13.87 9.05 5.23
C PHE A 188 14.14 9.07 6.74
N GLU A 189 13.18 8.66 7.56
CA GLU A 189 13.34 8.63 9.01
C GLU A 189 14.47 7.70 9.47
N LYS A 190 14.67 6.57 8.77
CA LYS A 190 15.76 5.61 9.06
C LYS A 190 17.11 6.14 8.62
N THR A 191 17.21 6.61 7.38
CA THR A 191 18.46 7.09 6.76
C THR A 191 18.95 8.39 7.40
N TYR A 192 18.03 9.30 7.71
CA TYR A 192 18.33 10.62 8.28
C TYR A 192 17.95 10.73 9.75
N ARG A 193 18.03 9.63 10.51
CA ARG A 193 17.71 9.61 11.94
C ARG A 193 18.45 10.68 12.75
N PHE A 194 19.70 10.96 12.38
CA PHE A 194 20.57 11.95 13.05
C PHE A 194 20.02 13.37 13.01
N ILE A 195 19.12 13.70 12.05
CA ILE A 195 18.47 15.01 11.99
C ILE A 195 17.68 15.28 13.27
N ASN A 196 17.11 14.24 13.90
CA ASN A 196 16.40 14.39 15.16
C ASN A 196 17.34 14.86 16.28
N ASP A 197 18.55 14.31 16.34
CA ASP A 197 19.56 14.70 17.34
C ASP A 197 20.01 16.15 17.14
N ILE A 198 20.15 16.58 15.88
CA ILE A 198 20.46 17.97 15.53
C ILE A 198 19.32 18.90 15.99
N LYS A 199 18.06 18.58 15.65
CA LYS A 199 16.88 19.35 16.06
C LYS A 199 16.76 19.46 17.59
N GLN A 200 17.07 18.38 18.33
CA GLN A 200 17.09 18.41 19.79
C GLN A 200 18.18 19.35 20.33
N LYS A 201 19.40 19.31 19.75
CA LYS A 201 20.48 20.24 20.12
C LYS A 201 20.09 21.69 19.84
N GLU A 202 19.50 21.97 18.69
CA GLU A 202 19.00 23.30 18.32
C GLU A 202 17.93 23.81 19.31
N LYS A 203 16.98 22.94 19.67
CA LYS A 203 15.95 23.24 20.68
C LYS A 203 16.59 23.63 22.02
N GLN A 204 17.62 22.90 22.46
CA GLN A 204 18.36 23.25 23.67
C GLN A 204 19.09 24.60 23.54
N VAL A 205 19.67 24.92 22.39
CA VAL A 205 20.30 26.22 22.15
C VAL A 205 19.29 27.35 22.28
N VAL A 206 18.10 27.22 21.66
CA VAL A 206 17.01 28.19 21.76
C VAL A 206 16.56 28.37 23.21
N GLN A 207 16.40 27.28 23.97
CA GLN A 207 16.07 27.33 25.39
C GLN A 207 17.15 28.06 26.22
N ARG A 208 18.44 27.80 25.95
CA ARG A 208 19.55 28.49 26.63
C ARG A 208 19.56 29.98 26.30
N GLN A 209 19.31 30.36 25.05
CA GLN A 209 19.19 31.76 24.63
C GLN A 209 18.03 32.46 25.36
N LEU A 210 16.89 31.78 25.47
CA LEU A 210 15.72 32.30 26.18
C LEU A 210 16.00 32.53 27.68
N LYS A 211 16.74 31.61 28.33
CA LYS A 211 17.16 31.76 29.74
C LYS A 211 18.16 32.91 29.94
N LYS A 212 19.06 33.16 28.98
CA LYS A 212 20.07 34.22 29.05
C LYS A 212 19.50 35.63 28.83
N LEU A 213 18.37 35.74 28.11
CA LEU A 213 17.77 37.03 27.80
C LEU A 213 17.18 37.71 29.03
N LYS A 214 17.66 38.93 29.31
CA LYS A 214 17.12 39.80 30.35
C LYS A 214 15.78 40.40 29.90
N LYS A 215 14.92 40.78 30.87
CA LYS A 215 13.55 41.31 30.65
C LYS A 215 13.45 42.52 29.71
N LYS A 216 14.55 43.24 29.45
CA LYS A 216 14.57 44.45 28.60
C LYS A 216 14.39 44.16 27.10
N ASN A 217 14.62 42.92 26.64
CA ASN A 217 14.52 42.55 25.22
C ASN A 217 13.23 41.76 24.92
N ASN A 218 12.06 42.36 25.14
CA ASN A 218 10.78 41.65 25.08
C ASN A 218 10.47 41.06 23.68
N GLN A 219 10.67 41.83 22.60
CA GLN A 219 10.43 41.36 21.23
C GLN A 219 11.29 40.17 20.83
N LYS A 220 12.58 40.16 21.19
CA LYS A 220 13.48 39.03 20.90
C LYS A 220 13.09 37.79 21.71
N LYS A 221 12.65 37.99 22.95
CA LYS A 221 12.16 36.92 23.83
C LYS A 221 10.91 36.26 23.26
N GLU A 222 9.94 37.05 22.80
CA GLU A 222 8.71 36.56 22.16
C GLU A 222 9.01 35.75 20.90
N LYS A 223 9.91 36.25 20.03
CA LYS A 223 10.36 35.51 18.84
C LYS A 223 10.97 34.15 19.18
N LEU A 224 11.81 34.09 20.20
CA LEU A 224 12.43 32.83 20.65
C LEU A 224 11.42 31.88 21.31
N GLN A 225 10.45 32.41 22.07
CA GLN A 225 9.36 31.61 22.62
C GLN A 225 8.49 31.01 21.53
N PHE A 226 8.15 31.81 20.51
CA PHE A 226 7.41 31.35 19.36
C PHE A 226 8.16 30.25 18.60
N LEU A 227 9.46 30.45 18.35
CA LEU A 227 10.31 29.44 17.73
C LEU A 227 10.35 28.15 18.54
N LEU A 228 10.53 28.24 19.86
CA LEU A 228 10.54 27.07 20.75
C LEU A 228 9.20 26.32 20.68
N LYS A 229 8.08 27.04 20.74
CA LYS A 229 6.73 26.46 20.62
C LYS A 229 6.54 25.76 19.27
N ARG A 230 7.03 26.37 18.18
CA ARG A 230 6.99 25.76 16.84
C ARG A 230 7.78 24.46 16.80
N MET A 231 9.01 24.45 17.33
CA MET A 231 9.85 23.25 17.39
C MET A 231 9.20 22.14 18.23
N GLU A 232 8.62 22.48 19.39
CA GLU A 232 7.91 21.53 20.25
C GLU A 232 6.66 20.95 19.58
N ASN A 233 5.92 21.76 18.84
CA ASN A 233 4.75 21.30 18.11
C ASN A 233 5.13 20.38 16.95
N GLN A 234 6.18 20.72 16.18
CA GLN A 234 6.71 19.86 15.13
C GLN A 234 7.19 18.51 15.67
N GLU A 235 7.90 18.53 16.80
CA GLU A 235 8.34 17.30 17.47
C GLU A 235 7.16 16.45 17.93
N ARG A 236 6.13 17.06 18.54
CA ARG A 236 4.91 16.36 18.97
C ARG A 236 4.13 15.77 17.79
N ALA A 237 3.97 16.52 16.70
CA ALA A 237 3.30 16.07 15.49
C ALA A 237 4.02 14.85 14.89
N ARG A 238 5.36 14.93 14.76
CA ARG A 238 6.18 13.82 14.30
C ARG A 238 6.02 12.57 15.19
N GLN A 239 6.11 12.73 16.52
CA GLN A 239 5.96 11.60 17.45
C GLN A 239 4.56 10.97 17.34
N SER A 240 3.52 11.78 17.18
CA SER A 240 2.15 11.28 17.00
C SER A 240 2.01 10.46 15.71
N GLN A 241 2.60 10.94 14.60
CA GLN A 241 2.61 10.22 13.33
C GLN A 241 3.41 8.92 13.41
N GLU A 242 4.56 8.94 14.10
CA GLU A 242 5.42 7.77 14.32
C GLU A 242 4.68 6.71 15.15
N GLN A 243 4.01 7.10 16.24
CA GLN A 243 3.18 6.21 17.06
C GLN A 243 1.99 5.63 16.28
N GLN A 244 1.34 6.42 15.43
CA GLN A 244 0.28 5.93 14.56
C GLN A 244 0.82 4.88 13.58
N ARG A 245 1.94 5.18 12.91
CA ARG A 245 2.56 4.24 11.98
C ARG A 245 3.00 2.96 12.68
N GLU A 246 3.58 3.07 13.87
CA GLU A 246 3.99 1.92 14.66
C GLU A 246 2.79 1.02 15.01
N ARG A 247 1.67 1.59 15.47
CA ARG A 247 0.43 0.84 15.73
C ARG A 247 -0.09 0.13 14.49
N GLU A 248 -0.08 0.80 13.34
CA GLU A 248 -0.49 0.18 12.07
C GLU A 248 0.43 -0.96 11.65
N LEU A 249 1.75 -0.80 11.81
CA LEU A 249 2.73 -1.84 11.53
C LEU A 249 2.58 -3.03 12.49
N GLN A 250 2.38 -2.77 13.78
CA GLN A 250 2.11 -3.81 14.78
C GLN A 250 0.84 -4.59 14.43
N PHE A 251 -0.23 -3.91 14.04
CA PHE A 251 -1.47 -4.56 13.60
C PHE A 251 -1.24 -5.42 12.35
N LYS A 252 -0.58 -4.89 11.32
CA LYS A 252 -0.22 -5.64 10.10
C LYS A 252 0.62 -6.87 10.43
N ARG A 253 1.55 -6.76 11.39
CA ARG A 253 2.38 -7.87 11.85
C ARG A 253 1.55 -8.95 12.53
N GLN A 254 0.67 -8.59 13.46
CA GLN A 254 -0.22 -9.55 14.15
C GLN A 254 -1.12 -10.29 13.15
N GLN A 255 -1.63 -9.59 12.13
CA GLN A 255 -2.45 -10.23 11.09
C GLN A 255 -1.65 -11.17 10.21
N ARG A 256 -0.39 -10.84 9.88
CA ARG A 256 0.51 -11.76 9.19
C ARG A 256 0.78 -13.01 10.02
N GLU A 257 1.02 -12.85 11.32
CA GLU A 257 1.25 -13.98 12.24
C GLU A 257 0.03 -14.90 12.34
N ARG A 258 -1.19 -14.33 12.43
CA ARG A 258 -2.45 -15.11 12.37
C ARG A 258 -2.66 -15.81 11.03
N ALA A 259 -2.35 -15.14 9.93
CA ALA A 259 -2.43 -15.76 8.60
C ALA A 259 -1.45 -16.92 8.46
N ASN A 260 -0.22 -16.77 8.98
CA ASN A 260 0.77 -17.84 9.03
C ASN A 260 0.30 -19.05 9.87
N GLN A 261 -0.57 -18.83 10.87
CA GLN A 261 -1.22 -19.89 11.65
C GLN A 261 -2.41 -20.53 10.92
N GLY A 262 -2.73 -20.09 9.69
CA GLY A 262 -3.85 -20.60 8.90
C GLY A 262 -5.19 -19.90 9.16
N ALA A 263 -5.22 -18.85 9.99
CA ALA A 263 -6.43 -18.04 10.16
C ALA A 263 -6.67 -17.16 8.91
N ARG A 264 -7.94 -16.90 8.60
CA ARG A 264 -8.29 -16.04 7.45
C ARG A 264 -7.81 -14.60 7.71
N PRO A 265 -7.12 -13.96 6.74
CA PRO A 265 -6.74 -12.56 6.86
C PRO A 265 -7.96 -11.67 7.15
N PHE A 266 -7.86 -10.83 8.19
CA PHE A 266 -8.93 -9.92 8.60
C PHE A 266 -8.46 -8.46 8.48
N PHE A 267 -9.32 -7.58 7.97
CA PHE A 267 -9.02 -6.17 7.83
C PHE A 267 -10.05 -5.36 8.61
N LEU A 268 -9.58 -4.63 9.64
CA LEU A 268 -10.43 -3.71 10.39
C LEU A 268 -10.94 -2.60 9.48
N LYS A 269 -12.24 -2.29 9.59
CA LYS A 269 -12.83 -1.13 8.93
C LYS A 269 -12.23 0.16 9.48
N LYS A 270 -12.24 1.25 8.69
CA LYS A 270 -11.74 2.57 9.14
C LYS A 270 -12.44 3.04 10.42
N SER A 271 -13.75 2.81 10.55
CA SER A 271 -14.54 3.14 11.74
C SER A 271 -14.12 2.35 12.98
N GLU A 272 -13.81 1.06 12.83
CA GLU A 272 -13.34 0.20 13.92
C GLU A 272 -11.95 0.62 14.39
N LYS A 273 -11.04 0.95 13.46
CA LYS A 273 -9.72 1.53 13.79
C LYS A 273 -9.86 2.82 14.61
N LYS A 274 -10.78 3.71 14.23
CA LYS A 274 -11.08 4.94 14.97
C LYS A 274 -11.60 4.65 16.39
N LYS A 275 -12.46 3.63 16.55
CA LYS A 275 -12.96 3.20 17.87
C LYS A 275 -11.83 2.68 18.77
N LEU A 276 -10.94 1.84 18.23
CA LEU A 276 -9.76 1.35 18.97
C LEU A 276 -8.84 2.51 19.39
N HIS A 277 -8.56 3.43 18.47
CA HIS A 277 -7.77 4.63 18.76
C HIS A 277 -8.41 5.49 19.86
N LEU A 278 -9.73 5.65 19.82
CA LEU A 278 -10.47 6.42 20.82
C LEU A 278 -10.46 5.74 22.20
N ALA A 279 -10.55 4.41 22.24
CA ALA A 279 -10.46 3.63 23.47
C ALA A 279 -9.07 3.75 24.12
N GLU A 280 -8.00 3.61 23.32
CA GLU A 280 -6.62 3.80 23.81
C GLU A 280 -6.40 5.21 24.37
N LYS A 281 -6.83 6.24 23.62
CA LYS A 281 -6.75 7.63 24.08
C LYS A 281 -7.58 7.88 25.35
N TYR A 282 -8.72 7.23 25.49
CA TYR A 282 -9.54 7.30 26.70
C TYR A 282 -8.79 6.70 27.90
N GLU A 283 -8.16 5.54 27.72
CA GLU A 283 -7.34 4.94 28.77
C GLU A 283 -6.14 5.81 29.15
N GLU A 284 -5.44 6.40 28.19
CA GLU A 284 -4.34 7.34 28.46
C GLU A 284 -4.81 8.56 29.25
N LEU A 285 -5.99 9.11 28.91
CA LEU A 285 -6.59 10.23 29.64
C LEU A 285 -7.05 9.82 31.04
N LYS A 286 -7.57 8.60 31.20
CA LYS A 286 -7.93 8.01 32.51
C LYS A 286 -6.67 7.85 33.38
N LYS A 287 -5.61 7.24 32.84
CA LYS A 287 -4.30 7.05 33.49
C LYS A 287 -3.65 8.38 33.89
N SER A 288 -3.79 9.42 33.06
CA SER A 288 -3.24 10.75 33.35
C SER A 288 -4.13 11.64 34.22
N GLY A 289 -5.33 11.19 34.61
CA GLY A 289 -6.30 11.95 35.41
C GLY A 289 -6.90 13.17 34.70
N LYS A 290 -6.74 13.28 33.37
CA LYS A 290 -7.21 14.43 32.56
C LYS A 290 -8.54 14.16 31.86
N LEU A 291 -9.13 12.99 32.08
CA LEU A 291 -10.34 12.54 31.41
C LEU A 291 -11.54 13.47 31.65
N GLU A 292 -11.84 13.82 32.90
CA GLU A 292 -12.98 14.70 33.22
C GLU A 292 -12.87 16.08 32.58
N ASN A 293 -11.67 16.65 32.56
CA ASN A 293 -11.39 17.91 31.89
C ASN A 293 -11.55 17.81 30.36
N PHE A 294 -11.24 16.65 29.77
CA PHE A 294 -11.46 16.41 28.34
C PHE A 294 -12.95 16.25 28.03
N LEU A 295 -13.68 15.46 28.81
CA LEU A 295 -15.11 15.22 28.65
C LEU A 295 -15.91 16.50 28.86
N SER A 296 -15.63 17.29 29.90
CA SER A 296 -16.28 18.59 30.11
C SER A 296 -16.06 19.56 28.94
N LYS A 297 -14.84 19.65 28.40
CA LYS A 297 -14.55 20.44 27.19
C LYS A 297 -15.30 19.92 25.97
N LYS A 298 -15.38 18.59 25.80
CA LYS A 298 -16.12 17.97 24.69
C LYS A 298 -17.62 18.22 24.81
N ARG A 299 -18.22 18.04 26.00
CA ARG A 299 -19.62 18.39 26.30
C ARG A 299 -19.91 19.86 25.97
N LYS A 300 -19.05 20.79 26.40
CA LYS A 300 -19.19 22.22 26.10
C LYS A 300 -19.12 22.53 24.59
N ARG A 301 -18.20 21.91 23.85
CA ARG A 301 -18.09 22.08 22.40
C ARG A 301 -19.31 21.50 21.67
N ASN A 302 -19.77 20.32 22.06
CA ASN A 302 -20.96 19.69 21.49
C ASN A 302 -22.21 20.56 21.74
N ALA A 303 -22.44 21.00 22.97
CA ALA A 303 -23.54 21.92 23.29
C ALA A 303 -23.48 23.22 22.47
N GLY A 304 -22.28 23.73 22.19
CA GLY A 304 -22.09 24.87 21.30
C GLY A 304 -22.48 24.59 19.84
N LYS A 305 -22.16 23.40 19.32
CA LYS A 305 -22.58 22.93 17.98
C LYS A 305 -24.09 22.71 17.92
N ASP A 306 -24.66 22.02 18.90
CA ASP A 306 -26.08 21.74 18.99
C ASP A 306 -26.89 23.04 19.04
N ARG A 307 -26.40 24.04 19.79
CA ARG A 307 -27.01 25.39 19.82
C ARG A 307 -27.01 26.08 18.45
N ARG A 308 -26.03 25.84 17.58
CA ARG A 308 -26.02 26.38 16.20
C ARG A 308 -27.06 25.70 15.30
N LYS A 309 -27.34 24.41 15.55
CA LYS A 309 -28.35 23.63 14.83
C LYS A 309 -29.79 23.92 15.28
N LEU A 310 -29.96 24.50 16.47
CA LEU A 310 -31.26 24.96 16.94
C LEU A 310 -31.65 26.28 16.27
N PRO A 311 -32.92 26.45 15.86
CA PRO A 311 -33.40 27.71 15.32
C PRO A 311 -33.21 28.82 16.35
N GLN A 312 -32.67 29.96 15.91
CA GLN A 312 -32.47 31.10 16.79
C GLN A 312 -33.82 31.57 17.32
N ARG A 313 -34.00 31.58 18.64
CA ARG A 313 -35.21 32.19 19.22
C ARG A 313 -35.26 33.65 18.78
N PRO A 314 -36.40 34.14 18.23
CA PRO A 314 -36.56 35.54 17.94
C PRO A 314 -36.31 36.32 19.22
N GLN A 315 -35.37 37.26 19.18
CA GLN A 315 -35.20 38.25 20.24
C GLN A 315 -36.55 38.96 20.35
N GLN A 316 -37.30 38.73 21.43
CA GLN A 316 -38.45 39.58 21.70
C GLN A 316 -37.87 40.96 22.03
N CYS A 317 -37.95 41.87 21.07
CA CYS A 317 -37.71 43.28 21.28
C CYS A 317 -38.76 43.74 22.30
N SER A 318 -38.45 43.68 23.59
CA SER A 318 -39.26 44.28 24.64
C SER A 318 -39.11 45.79 24.49
N ASN A 319 -39.85 46.35 23.53
CA ASN A 319 -40.08 47.78 23.41
C ASN A 319 -41.06 48.13 24.52
N THR A 320 -40.57 48.23 25.76
CA THR A 320 -41.29 48.86 26.85
C THR A 320 -41.47 50.33 26.48
N MET A 321 -42.55 50.66 25.77
CA MET A 321 -43.07 52.02 25.77
C MET A 321 -43.33 52.37 27.22
N GLN A 322 -42.51 53.26 27.77
CA GLN A 322 -42.89 54.02 28.95
C GLN A 322 -44.16 54.79 28.56
N GLY A 323 -45.29 54.38 29.13
CA GLY A 323 -46.55 55.07 28.98
C GLY A 323 -46.43 56.49 29.53
N VAL A 324 -46.60 57.46 28.63
CA VAL A 324 -46.87 58.85 28.98
C VAL A 324 -48.32 59.11 28.60
N HIS A 325 -49.10 59.49 29.62
CA HIS A 325 -50.48 59.96 29.65
C HIS A 325 -51.63 58.95 29.59
#